data_AF-A0A4P9XZ20-F1
#
_entry.id   AF-A0A4P9XZ20-F1
#
_cell.length_a   1.000
_cell.length_b   1.000
_cell.length_c   1.000
_cell.angle_alpha   90.00
_cell.angle_beta   90.00
_cell.angle_gamma   90.00
#
_symmetry.space_group_name_H-M   'P 1'
#
loop_
_entity.id
_entity.type
_entity.pdbx_description
1 polymer ?
#
loop_
_entity_poly.entity_id
_entity_poly.type
_entity_poly.pdbx_seq_one_letter_code
_entity_poly.pdbx_strand_id
1 'polypeptide(L)' 'LNRPSLASLLWDGLLRAVPKSRTSHSKKRMRASNKGLKDRKDLTTCPGCGRSKRMHHLCRWCLRDVR' A
#
# COMPACT_ATOMS: atom_id res chain seq x y z
N LEU A 1 37.88 21.13 11.81
CA LEU A 1 36.66 20.41 11.37
C LEU A 1 36.13 21.08 10.10
N ASN A 2 36.28 20.45 8.94
CA ASN A 2 35.71 20.93 7.68
C ASN A 2 34.37 20.21 7.44
N ARG A 3 33.28 20.77 7.98
CA ARG A 3 31.93 20.21 7.79
C ARG A 3 31.35 20.82 6.52
N PRO A 4 31.11 20.04 5.45
CA PRO A 4 30.47 20.57 4.25
C PRO A 4 29.09 21.14 4.60
N SER A 5 28.73 22.25 3.95
CA SER A 5 27.45 22.90 4.16
C SER A 5 26.31 22.00 3.69
N LEU A 6 25.14 22.13 4.31
CA LEU A 6 23.97 21.32 3.96
C LEU A 6 23.59 21.50 2.47
N ALA A 7 23.86 22.68 1.91
CA ALA A 7 23.65 22.99 0.50
C ALA A 7 24.52 22.16 -0.45
N SER A 8 25.81 21.93 -0.14
CA SER A 8 26.68 21.15 -1.02
C SER A 8 26.30 19.66 -1.04
N LEU A 9 25.86 19.10 0.09
CA LEU A 9 25.37 17.71 0.17
C LEU A 9 24.09 17.50 -0.65
N LEU A 10 23.20 18.50 -0.67
CA LEU A 10 21.96 18.44 -1.44
C LEU A 10 22.18 18.58 -2.95
N TRP A 11 23.12 19.43 -3.36
CA TRP A 11 23.40 19.73 -4.77
C TRP A 11 24.05 18.56 -5.52
N ASP A 12 25.00 17.86 -4.90
CA ASP A 12 25.71 16.77 -5.57
C ASP A 12 24.94 15.44 -5.60
N GLY A 13 24.11 15.16 -4.59
CA GLY A 13 23.43 13.88 -4.45
C GLY A 13 21.98 13.89 -4.92
N LEU A 14 21.15 14.71 -4.27
CA LEU A 14 19.70 14.61 -4.37
C LEU A 14 19.15 15.21 -5.66
N LEU A 15 19.66 16.39 -6.06
CA LEU A 15 19.17 17.12 -7.24
C LEU A 15 19.65 16.53 -8.57
N ARG A 16 20.75 15.77 -8.58
CA ARG A 16 21.30 15.06 -9.76
C ARG A 16 20.88 13.60 -9.85
N ALA A 17 20.13 13.08 -8.87
CA ALA A 17 19.66 11.69 -8.87
C ALA A 17 18.52 11.50 -9.89
N VAL A 18 18.89 11.28 -11.14
CA VAL A 18 17.97 10.91 -12.24
C VAL A 18 18.23 9.45 -12.61
N PRO A 19 17.20 8.64 -12.92
CA PRO A 19 17.41 7.29 -13.45
C PRO A 19 18.26 7.35 -14.73
N LYS A 20 19.44 6.73 -14.70
CA LYS A 20 20.39 6.77 -15.81
C LYS A 20 19.84 6.13 -17.09
N SER A 21 18.92 5.17 -16.98
CA SER A 21 18.36 4.45 -18.11
C SER A 21 16.93 3.96 -17.86
N ARG A 22 16.16 3.82 -18.95
CA ARG A 22 14.79 3.28 -18.91
C ARG A 22 14.82 1.80 -18.53
N THR A 23 13.95 1.41 -17.60
CA THR A 23 13.85 0.01 -17.19
C THR A 23 13.18 -0.85 -18.27
N SER A 24 13.72 -2.03 -18.54
CA SER A 24 13.14 -2.99 -19.49
C SER A 24 11.77 -3.52 -19.03
N HIS A 25 10.97 -4.02 -19.98
CA HIS A 25 9.65 -4.58 -19.70
C HIS A 25 9.70 -5.76 -18.70
N SER A 26 10.67 -6.66 -18.85
CA SER A 26 10.89 -7.79 -17.94
C SER A 26 11.18 -7.33 -16.50
N LYS A 27 12.13 -6.40 -16.32
CA LYS A 27 12.47 -5.84 -15.00
C LYS A 27 11.28 -5.13 -14.34
N LYS A 28 10.44 -4.45 -15.15
CA LYS A 28 9.21 -3.83 -14.65
C LYS A 28 8.20 -4.88 -14.17
N ARG A 29 7.96 -5.94 -14.94
CA ARG A 29 7.01 -7.00 -14.58
C ARG A 29 7.45 -7.78 -13.34
N MET A 30 8.71 -8.20 -13.27
CA MET A 30 9.25 -8.91 -12.11
C MET A 30 9.05 -8.15 -10.80
N ARG A 31 9.24 -6.81 -10.80
CA ARG A 31 8.99 -5.96 -9.62
C ARG A 31 7.50 -5.82 -9.28
N ALA A 32 6.60 -5.94 -10.25
CA ALA A 32 5.16 -5.83 -10.04
C ALA A 32 4.53 -7.15 -9.57
N SER A 33 5.12 -8.31 -9.89
CA SER A 33 4.58 -9.63 -9.58
C SER A 33 4.30 -9.85 -8.09
N ASN A 34 5.10 -9.26 -7.21
CA ASN A 34 4.95 -9.45 -5.76
C ASN A 34 3.82 -8.58 -5.14
N LYS A 35 3.12 -7.78 -5.94
CA LYS A 35 2.10 -6.81 -5.49
C LYS A 35 0.68 -7.23 -5.87
N GLY A 36 0.39 -8.54 -5.82
CA GLY A 36 -0.95 -9.06 -6.06
C GLY A 36 -1.94 -8.68 -4.94
N LEU A 37 -3.23 -8.61 -5.29
CA LEU A 37 -4.29 -8.47 -4.29
C LEU A 37 -4.33 -9.73 -3.43
N LYS A 38 -4.18 -9.58 -2.11
CA LYS A 38 -4.32 -10.70 -1.18
C LYS A 38 -5.80 -10.98 -0.92
N ASP A 39 -6.19 -12.24 -1.04
CA ASP A 39 -7.54 -12.68 -0.73
C ASP A 39 -7.87 -12.46 0.74
N ARG A 40 -9.07 -11.93 0.97
CA ARG A 40 -9.61 -11.64 2.30
C ARG A 40 -10.33 -12.88 2.83
N LYS A 41 -9.74 -13.55 3.81
CA LYS A 41 -10.32 -14.71 4.51
C LYS A 41 -11.10 -14.32 5.77
N ASP A 42 -11.18 -13.03 6.07
CA ASP A 42 -11.82 -12.44 7.24
C ASP A 42 -13.33 -12.20 7.05
N LEU A 43 -13.97 -12.88 6.10
CA LEU A 43 -15.41 -12.78 5.87
C LEU A 43 -16.14 -13.87 6.66
N THR A 44 -17.09 -13.46 7.49
CA THR A 44 -17.91 -14.34 8.34
C THR A 44 -19.38 -13.99 8.17
N THR A 45 -20.27 -14.92 8.48
CA THR A 45 -21.72 -14.68 8.42
C THR A 45 -22.20 -13.90 9.65
N CYS A 46 -23.08 -12.93 9.45
CA CYS A 46 -23.70 -12.20 10.54
C CYS A 46 -24.82 -13.03 11.21
N PRO A 47 -24.86 -13.14 12.55
CA PRO A 47 -25.90 -13.92 13.24
C PRO A 47 -27.29 -13.28 13.21
N GLY A 48 -27.39 -11.96 12.98
CA GLY A 48 -28.68 -11.27 12.94
C GLY A 48 -29.35 -11.31 11.56
N CYS A 49 -28.61 -10.97 10.50
CA CYS A 49 -29.17 -10.81 9.14
C CYS A 49 -28.70 -11.87 8.13
N GLY A 50 -27.81 -12.79 8.52
CA GLY A 50 -27.27 -13.82 7.62
C GLY A 50 -26.34 -13.31 6.50
N ARG A 51 -26.10 -11.99 6.41
CA ARG A 51 -25.20 -11.41 5.39
C ARG A 51 -23.73 -11.53 5.78
N SER A 52 -22.83 -11.47 4.80
CA SER A 52 -21.40 -11.44 5.06
C SER A 52 -21.00 -10.15 5.79
N LYS A 53 -20.20 -10.32 6.83
CA LYS A 53 -19.56 -9.26 7.60
C LYS A 53 -18.06 -9.56 7.74
N ARG A 54 -17.27 -8.55 8.08
CA ARG A 54 -15.87 -8.77 8.46
C ARG A 54 -15.79 -9.35 9.87
N MET A 55 -14.83 -10.22 10.09
CA MET A 55 -14.49 -10.77 11.40
C MET A 55 -14.12 -9.63 12.35
N HIS A 56 -14.59 -9.69 13.60
CA HIS A 56 -14.44 -8.63 14.63
C HIS A 56 -15.09 -7.28 14.33
N HIS A 57 -15.89 -7.15 13.27
CA HIS A 57 -16.67 -5.94 12.99
C HIS A 57 -18.17 -6.17 13.18
N LEU A 58 -18.89 -5.11 13.57
CA LEU A 58 -20.34 -5.08 13.58
C LEU A 58 -20.89 -5.09 12.15
N CYS A 59 -22.05 -5.73 11.95
CA CYS A 59 -22.67 -5.77 10.63
C CYS A 59 -23.23 -4.40 10.26
N ARG A 60 -22.83 -3.88 9.09
CA ARG A 60 -23.27 -2.56 8.62
C ARG A 60 -24.77 -2.49 8.35
N TRP A 61 -25.39 -3.62 8.00
CA TRP A 61 -26.82 -3.71 7.73
C TRP A 61 -27.63 -3.66 9.03
N CYS A 62 -27.35 -4.55 9.97
CA CYS A 62 -28.02 -4.54 11.28
C CYS A 62 -27.85 -3.19 12.01
N LEU A 63 -26.68 -2.56 11.89
CA LEU A 63 -26.45 -1.24 12.49
C LEU A 63 -27.30 -0.12 11.86
N ARG A 64 -27.67 -0.24 10.57
CA ARG A 64 -28.54 0.75 9.92
C ARG A 64 -29.99 0.60 10.37
N ASP A 65 -30.46 -0.63 10.53
CA ASP A 65 -31.86 -0.90 10.87
C ASP A 65 -32.20 -0.57 12.33
N VAL A 66 -31.21 -0.59 13.22
CA VAL A 66 -31.36 -0.28 14.66
C VAL A 66 -31.34 1.25 14.92
N ARG A 67 -30.92 2.06 13.96
CA ARG A 67 -30.79 3.51 14.12
C ARG A 67 -32.05 4.26 13.69
#